data_AF-A0A938XR66-F1
#
_entry.id   AF-A0A938XR66-F1
#
_cell.length_a   1.000
_cell.length_b   1.000
_cell.length_c   1.000
_cell.angle_alpha   90.00
_cell.angle_beta   90.00
_cell.angle_gamma   90.00
#
_symmetry.space_group_name_H-M   'P 1'
#
loop_
_entity.id
_entity.type
_entity.pdbx_description
1 polymer ?
#
loop_
_entity_poly.entity_id
_entity_poly.type
_entity_poly.pdbx_seq_one_letter_code
_entity_poly.pdbx_strand_id
1 'polypeptide(L)'
;MLEIFWIDTDWKELQGGTFGQTDLYTVTPVLEFLSQHQAGKEINIKNKRNQVKQMIWYWEYYLLYFELFGFWELIIDEQAKKDLASNRAIFAEKLIPTEFGIQIAKVLKEKRDLEKWNIPYREDRGEWNVIPGSPVPEIEQEEKFFKAFIPLVTEGELQKTISKRRSIDFVAGIYIFRVYLTAGLWRRIKISADATLFELHKIIQEAFNFASDHLYSFFISGQPWTQPSFSAPQDPNGISVKEVKIGELGLEVGQEILYLFDYGDEWRFSVKLEEIKSGESLEETKIIERKGESPEQYSSNFDPEIHGW
;
A
#
# COMPACT_ATOMS: atom_id res chain seq x y z
N MET A 1 0.08 0.71 -19.20
CA MET A 1 -1.05 -0.11 -18.67
C MET A 1 -0.54 -1.29 -17.88
N LEU A 2 0.26 -2.20 -18.46
CA LEU A 2 0.84 -3.33 -17.72
C LEU A 2 1.63 -2.87 -16.49
N GLU A 3 2.41 -1.79 -16.60
CA GLU A 3 3.14 -1.18 -15.47
C GLU A 3 2.21 -0.83 -14.29
N ILE A 4 1.08 -0.14 -14.55
CA ILE A 4 0.10 0.21 -13.51
C ILE A 4 -0.53 -1.04 -12.90
N PHE A 5 -0.89 -2.01 -13.73
CA PHE A 5 -1.44 -3.28 -13.27
C PHE A 5 -0.46 -4.00 -12.34
N TRP A 6 0.82 -4.01 -12.69
CA TRP A 6 1.84 -4.74 -11.95
C TRP A 6 2.31 -4.01 -10.67
N ILE A 7 2.50 -2.70 -10.75
CA ILE A 7 3.12 -1.89 -9.69
C ILE A 7 2.08 -1.27 -8.76
N ASP A 8 1.13 -0.53 -9.33
CA ASP A 8 0.30 0.41 -8.56
C ASP A 8 -1.02 -0.20 -8.10
N THR A 9 -1.46 -1.27 -8.74
CA THR A 9 -2.78 -1.84 -8.48
C THR A 9 -2.76 -2.67 -7.20
N ASP A 10 -3.79 -2.52 -6.36
CA ASP A 10 -4.00 -3.42 -5.23
C ASP A 10 -4.65 -4.71 -5.74
N TRP A 11 -3.83 -5.76 -5.83
CA TRP A 11 -4.25 -7.08 -6.30
C TRP A 11 -5.27 -7.72 -5.33
N LYS A 12 -5.15 -7.48 -4.03
CA LYS A 12 -6.11 -7.98 -3.02
C LYS A 12 -7.49 -7.35 -3.23
N GLU A 13 -7.55 -6.06 -3.52
CA GLU A 13 -8.82 -5.40 -3.89
C GLU A 13 -9.38 -5.90 -5.22
N LEU A 14 -8.52 -6.14 -6.23
CA LEU A 14 -8.96 -6.66 -7.54
C LEU A 14 -9.69 -8.01 -7.46
N GLN A 15 -9.38 -8.83 -6.46
CA GLN A 15 -10.07 -10.11 -6.25
C GLN A 15 -11.47 -9.96 -5.64
N GLY A 16 -11.85 -8.78 -5.13
CA GLY A 16 -13.24 -8.51 -4.75
C GLY A 16 -13.83 -9.41 -3.65
N GLY A 17 -12.99 -9.99 -2.77
CA GLY A 17 -13.42 -10.75 -1.59
C GLY A 17 -14.09 -12.10 -1.86
N THR A 18 -13.93 -12.69 -3.06
CA THR A 18 -14.38 -14.07 -3.34
C THR A 18 -13.34 -15.12 -2.92
N PHE A 19 -13.74 -16.39 -2.96
CA PHE A 19 -13.17 -17.53 -2.21
C PHE A 19 -11.62 -17.58 -2.16
N GLY A 20 -11.07 -17.19 -1.01
CA GLY A 20 -9.65 -17.32 -0.70
C GLY A 20 -8.83 -16.26 -1.43
N GLN A 21 -8.08 -15.47 -0.67
CA GLN A 21 -7.08 -14.57 -1.23
C GLN A 21 -6.17 -15.40 -2.15
N THR A 22 -6.18 -15.15 -3.46
CA THR A 22 -5.12 -15.72 -4.30
C THR A 22 -3.86 -14.98 -3.89
N ASP A 23 -3.03 -15.67 -3.15
CA ASP A 23 -1.76 -15.13 -2.72
C ASP A 23 -0.88 -14.89 -3.96
N LEU A 24 -0.18 -13.75 -3.94
CA LEU A 24 0.72 -13.37 -5.02
C LEU A 24 1.81 -14.42 -5.26
N TYR A 25 2.08 -15.32 -4.29
CA TYR A 25 2.97 -16.47 -4.50
C TYR A 25 2.58 -17.35 -5.69
N THR A 26 1.32 -17.31 -6.14
CA THR A 26 0.87 -18.11 -7.29
C THR A 26 1.30 -17.53 -8.64
N VAL A 27 1.61 -16.23 -8.70
CA VAL A 27 1.95 -15.51 -9.95
C VAL A 27 3.21 -16.08 -10.58
N THR A 28 4.31 -16.15 -9.82
CA THR A 28 5.59 -16.65 -10.33
C THR A 28 5.50 -18.09 -10.87
N PRO A 29 4.89 -19.07 -10.16
CA PRO A 29 4.64 -20.41 -10.69
C PRO A 29 3.81 -20.44 -11.98
N VAL A 30 2.79 -19.58 -12.12
CA VAL A 30 1.96 -19.52 -13.33
C VAL A 30 2.72 -18.90 -14.50
N LEU A 31 3.52 -17.86 -14.26
CA LEU A 31 4.39 -17.29 -15.29
C LEU A 31 5.46 -18.30 -15.76
N GLU A 32 6.06 -19.04 -14.83
CA GLU A 32 6.99 -20.13 -15.15
C GLU A 32 6.30 -21.20 -16.00
N PHE A 33 5.11 -21.65 -15.58
CA PHE A 33 4.30 -22.59 -16.34
C PHE A 33 4.02 -22.07 -17.75
N LEU A 34 3.55 -20.83 -17.90
CA LEU A 34 3.27 -20.25 -19.22
C LEU A 34 4.54 -20.21 -20.09
N SER A 35 5.67 -19.82 -19.52
CA SER A 35 6.95 -19.67 -20.25
C SER A 35 7.50 -20.98 -20.83
N GLN A 36 7.05 -22.12 -20.30
CA GLN A 36 7.45 -23.47 -20.74
C GLN A 36 6.50 -24.06 -21.80
N HIS A 37 5.41 -23.38 -22.15
CA HIS A 37 4.43 -23.86 -23.13
C HIS A 37 4.67 -23.30 -24.52
N GLN A 38 4.03 -23.92 -25.51
CA GLN A 38 4.07 -23.48 -26.90
C GLN A 38 2.86 -22.59 -27.20
N ALA A 39 3.10 -21.48 -27.91
CA ALA A 39 2.05 -20.57 -28.36
C ALA A 39 0.99 -21.29 -29.21
N GLY A 40 -0.27 -20.90 -29.06
CA GLY A 40 -1.41 -21.45 -29.81
C GLY A 40 -1.84 -22.87 -29.40
N LYS A 41 -1.10 -23.54 -28.50
CA LYS A 41 -1.45 -24.89 -28.04
C LYS A 41 -2.41 -24.82 -26.86
N GLU A 42 -3.59 -25.42 -27.00
CA GLU A 42 -4.58 -25.49 -25.92
C GLU A 42 -4.03 -26.20 -24.67
N ILE A 43 -4.24 -25.57 -23.52
CA ILE A 43 -3.95 -26.12 -22.20
C ILE A 43 -5.27 -26.35 -21.48
N ASN A 44 -5.63 -27.61 -21.24
CA ASN A 44 -6.79 -27.94 -20.41
C ASN A 44 -6.50 -27.66 -18.93
N ILE A 45 -7.24 -26.72 -18.33
CA ILE A 45 -7.12 -26.30 -16.93
C ILE A 45 -8.06 -27.11 -16.01
N LYS A 46 -9.23 -27.53 -16.52
CA LYS A 46 -10.22 -28.31 -15.79
C LYS A 46 -9.65 -29.61 -15.19
N ASN A 47 -8.65 -30.19 -15.81
CA ASN A 47 -7.90 -31.33 -15.27
C ASN A 47 -6.86 -30.87 -14.22
N LYS A 48 -7.31 -30.71 -12.96
CA LYS A 48 -6.57 -30.18 -11.80
C LYS A 48 -5.52 -31.13 -11.19
N ARG A 49 -5.01 -32.12 -11.94
CA ARG A 49 -3.97 -33.04 -11.44
C ARG A 49 -2.61 -32.37 -11.25
N ASN A 50 -2.41 -31.18 -11.83
CA ASN A 50 -1.20 -30.39 -11.73
C ASN A 50 -1.46 -29.20 -10.79
N GLN A 51 -0.54 -28.96 -9.85
CA GLN A 51 -0.66 -27.92 -8.84
C GLN A 51 -0.79 -26.51 -9.44
N VAL A 52 -0.08 -26.21 -10.51
CA VAL A 52 -0.17 -24.90 -11.17
C VAL A 52 -1.52 -24.73 -11.87
N LYS A 53 -2.07 -25.79 -12.48
CA LYS A 53 -3.43 -25.75 -13.03
C LYS A 53 -4.48 -25.52 -11.96
N GLN A 54 -4.26 -26.05 -10.76
CA GLN A 54 -5.10 -25.77 -9.61
C GLN A 54 -4.99 -24.30 -9.18
N MET A 55 -3.78 -23.72 -9.16
CA MET A 55 -3.59 -22.28 -8.90
C MET A 55 -4.36 -21.43 -9.92
N ILE A 56 -4.16 -21.69 -11.23
CA ILE A 56 -4.87 -21.00 -12.33
C ILE A 56 -6.39 -21.13 -12.19
N TRP A 57 -6.90 -22.28 -11.75
CA TRP A 57 -8.32 -22.46 -11.52
C TRP A 57 -8.87 -21.46 -10.49
N TYR A 58 -8.09 -21.11 -9.47
CA TYR A 58 -8.50 -20.16 -8.42
C TYR A 58 -8.07 -18.71 -8.70
N TRP A 59 -7.57 -18.41 -9.91
CA TRP A 59 -7.23 -17.04 -10.31
C TRP A 59 -8.45 -16.17 -10.62
N GLU A 60 -9.61 -16.77 -10.84
CA GLU A 60 -10.87 -16.06 -11.05
C GLU A 60 -10.74 -14.90 -12.07
N TYR A 61 -11.00 -13.67 -11.65
CA TYR A 61 -10.94 -12.48 -12.50
C TYR A 61 -9.54 -12.17 -13.05
N TYR A 62 -8.46 -12.63 -12.42
CA TYR A 62 -7.13 -12.49 -12.99
C TYR A 62 -7.00 -13.17 -14.35
N LEU A 63 -7.77 -14.22 -14.61
CA LEU A 63 -7.79 -14.85 -15.93
C LEU A 63 -8.15 -13.84 -17.03
N LEU A 64 -9.10 -12.94 -16.75
CA LEU A 64 -9.51 -11.89 -17.67
C LEU A 64 -8.49 -10.76 -17.77
N TYR A 65 -7.87 -10.35 -16.66
CA TYR A 65 -6.83 -9.30 -16.70
C TYR A 65 -5.62 -9.75 -17.52
N PHE A 66 -5.17 -10.99 -17.35
CA PHE A 66 -4.07 -11.55 -18.13
C PHE A 66 -4.46 -11.76 -19.61
N GLU A 67 -5.70 -12.14 -19.91
CA GLU A 67 -6.21 -12.15 -21.29
C GLU A 67 -6.21 -10.74 -21.91
N LEU A 68 -6.66 -9.72 -21.16
CA LEU A 68 -6.65 -8.31 -21.58
C LEU A 68 -5.22 -7.82 -21.91
N PHE A 69 -4.22 -8.26 -21.15
CA PHE A 69 -2.81 -7.98 -21.43
C PHE A 69 -2.21 -8.91 -22.49
N GLY A 70 -3.00 -9.78 -23.11
CA GLY A 70 -2.60 -10.62 -24.23
C GLY A 70 -1.75 -11.83 -23.83
N PHE A 71 -1.80 -12.31 -22.59
CA PHE A 71 -1.04 -13.49 -22.18
C PHE A 71 -1.56 -14.78 -22.83
N TRP A 72 -2.88 -14.86 -22.98
CA TRP A 72 -3.59 -16.00 -23.54
C TRP A 72 -4.95 -15.58 -24.06
N GLU A 73 -5.56 -16.47 -24.85
CA GLU A 73 -7.00 -16.48 -25.08
C GLU A 73 -7.66 -17.44 -24.08
N LEU A 74 -8.77 -17.01 -23.49
CA LEU A 74 -9.48 -17.74 -22.44
C LEU A 74 -10.72 -18.46 -23.00
N ILE A 75 -10.85 -19.74 -22.66
CA ILE A 75 -12.11 -20.48 -22.84
C ILE A 75 -12.70 -20.73 -21.45
N ILE A 76 -13.82 -20.08 -21.16
CA ILE A 76 -14.48 -20.12 -19.85
C ILE A 76 -15.24 -21.45 -19.66
N ASP A 77 -15.15 -22.03 -18.47
CA ASP A 77 -15.98 -23.15 -18.05
C ASP A 77 -17.39 -22.66 -17.66
N GLU A 78 -18.27 -22.59 -18.67
CA GLU A 78 -19.66 -22.17 -18.50
C GLU A 78 -20.46 -23.08 -17.55
N GLN A 79 -20.05 -24.34 -17.36
CA GLN A 79 -20.72 -25.22 -16.40
C GLN A 79 -20.34 -24.83 -14.98
N ALA A 80 -19.05 -24.63 -14.69
CA ALA A 80 -18.61 -24.18 -13.37
C ALA A 80 -19.24 -22.82 -12.98
N LYS A 81 -19.37 -21.91 -13.95
CA LYS A 81 -20.05 -20.62 -13.74
C LYS A 81 -21.53 -20.77 -13.37
N LYS A 82 -22.24 -21.72 -14.00
CA LYS A 82 -23.64 -22.04 -13.67
C LYS A 82 -23.75 -22.69 -12.30
N ASP A 83 -22.88 -23.63 -11.98
CA ASP A 83 -22.92 -24.41 -10.74
C ASP A 83 -22.72 -23.53 -9.48
N LEU A 84 -21.87 -22.50 -9.59
CA LEU A 84 -21.60 -21.57 -8.49
C LEU A 84 -22.64 -20.45 -8.34
N ALA A 85 -23.55 -20.30 -9.30
CA ALA A 85 -24.58 -19.25 -9.33
C ALA A 85 -24.03 -17.82 -9.05
N SER A 86 -22.76 -17.58 -9.37
CA SER A 86 -22.08 -16.31 -9.13
C SER A 86 -21.47 -15.81 -10.43
N ASN A 87 -21.92 -14.62 -10.85
CA ASN A 87 -21.26 -13.89 -11.95
C ASN A 87 -19.86 -13.39 -11.57
N ARG A 88 -19.44 -13.61 -10.32
CA ARG A 88 -18.12 -13.22 -9.80
C ARG A 88 -17.06 -14.30 -9.84
N ALA A 89 -17.43 -15.53 -10.18
CA ALA A 89 -16.48 -16.64 -10.21
C ALA A 89 -16.25 -17.08 -11.66
N ILE A 90 -15.05 -16.79 -12.18
CA ILE A 90 -14.63 -17.13 -13.55
C ILE A 90 -13.65 -18.28 -13.50
N PHE A 91 -13.90 -19.34 -14.25
CA PHE A 91 -13.00 -20.49 -14.32
C PHE A 91 -12.60 -20.76 -15.76
N ALA A 92 -11.33 -21.06 -15.99
CA ALA A 92 -10.87 -21.50 -17.29
C ALA A 92 -11.19 -22.99 -17.49
N GLU A 93 -11.87 -23.33 -18.58
CA GLU A 93 -11.82 -24.69 -19.11
C GLU A 93 -10.45 -24.92 -19.76
N LYS A 94 -10.04 -23.95 -20.61
CA LYS A 94 -8.78 -23.98 -21.34
C LYS A 94 -8.14 -22.59 -21.40
N LEU A 95 -6.81 -22.59 -21.55
CA LEU A 95 -6.01 -21.43 -21.92
C LEU A 95 -5.27 -21.71 -23.22
N ILE A 96 -5.14 -20.70 -24.07
CA ILE A 96 -4.34 -20.77 -25.29
C ILE A 96 -3.26 -19.69 -25.18
N PRO A 97 -2.01 -20.04 -24.80
CA PRO A 97 -0.92 -19.07 -24.67
C PRO A 97 -0.66 -18.34 -25.98
N THR A 98 -0.49 -17.02 -25.93
CA THR A 98 0.00 -16.27 -27.08
C THR A 98 1.54 -16.27 -27.09
N GLU A 99 2.14 -15.97 -28.24
CA GLU A 99 3.59 -15.82 -28.33
C GLU A 99 4.09 -14.64 -27.49
N PHE A 100 3.34 -13.52 -27.51
CA PHE A 100 3.59 -12.36 -26.68
C PHE A 100 3.54 -12.68 -25.17
N GLY A 101 2.52 -13.45 -24.76
CA GLY A 101 2.31 -13.86 -23.38
C GLY A 101 3.46 -14.70 -22.82
N ILE A 102 3.96 -15.65 -23.60
CA ILE A 102 5.12 -16.48 -23.25
C ILE A 102 6.37 -15.60 -23.05
N GLN A 103 6.62 -14.66 -23.96
CA GLN A 103 7.78 -13.77 -23.90
C GLN A 103 7.72 -12.83 -22.70
N ILE A 104 6.57 -12.20 -22.47
CA ILE A 104 6.36 -11.30 -21.33
C ILE A 104 6.42 -12.04 -20.00
N ALA A 105 5.85 -13.25 -19.90
CA ALA A 105 5.91 -14.04 -18.68
C ALA A 105 7.35 -14.36 -18.27
N LYS A 106 8.23 -14.62 -19.24
CA LYS A 106 9.66 -14.81 -18.97
C LYS A 106 10.31 -13.55 -18.40
N VAL A 107 10.02 -12.37 -18.97
CA VAL A 107 10.55 -11.10 -18.45
C VAL A 107 10.03 -10.82 -17.05
N LEU A 108 8.73 -10.99 -16.82
CA LEU A 108 8.09 -10.72 -15.55
C LEU A 108 8.65 -11.60 -14.43
N LYS A 109 8.72 -12.92 -14.64
CA LYS A 109 9.21 -13.86 -13.62
C LYS A 109 10.69 -13.64 -13.27
N GLU A 110 11.51 -13.21 -14.23
CA GLU A 110 12.97 -13.09 -14.05
C GLU A 110 13.38 -11.69 -13.55
N LYS A 111 12.69 -10.64 -14.00
CA LYS A 111 13.14 -9.25 -13.81
C LYS A 111 12.14 -8.34 -13.11
N ARG A 112 10.87 -8.74 -13.04
CA ARG A 112 9.77 -7.94 -12.45
C ARG A 112 8.96 -8.78 -11.47
N ASP A 113 9.65 -9.46 -10.56
CA ASP A 113 9.01 -10.26 -9.51
C ASP A 113 7.94 -9.44 -8.78
N LEU A 114 6.71 -9.97 -8.72
CA LEU A 114 5.56 -9.17 -8.28
C LEU A 114 5.70 -8.75 -6.82
N GLU A 115 6.26 -9.60 -5.95
CA GLU A 115 6.45 -9.27 -4.52
C GLU A 115 7.41 -8.09 -4.33
N LYS A 116 8.37 -7.91 -5.24
CA LYS A 116 9.31 -6.77 -5.20
C LYS A 116 8.79 -5.52 -5.91
N TRP A 117 7.93 -5.68 -6.91
CA TRP A 117 7.51 -4.59 -7.78
C TRP A 117 6.12 -4.03 -7.47
N ASN A 118 5.25 -4.78 -6.79
CA ASN A 118 3.92 -4.34 -6.41
C ASN A 118 3.96 -3.50 -5.13
N ILE A 119 3.59 -2.22 -5.22
CA ILE A 119 3.62 -1.28 -4.10
C ILE A 119 2.61 -1.67 -3.02
N PRO A 120 1.31 -1.86 -3.31
CA PRO A 120 0.33 -2.18 -2.26
C PRO A 120 0.67 -3.44 -1.47
N TYR A 121 1.20 -4.47 -2.13
CA TYR A 121 1.65 -5.69 -1.46
C TYR A 121 2.79 -5.45 -0.46
N ARG A 122 3.74 -4.60 -0.81
CA ARG A 122 4.88 -4.25 0.07
C ARG A 122 4.44 -3.33 1.21
N GLU A 123 3.54 -2.39 0.93
CA GLU A 123 2.93 -1.53 1.95
C GLU A 123 2.12 -2.32 2.99
N ASP A 124 1.33 -3.34 2.57
CA ASP A 124 0.61 -4.25 3.48
C ASP A 124 1.57 -5.06 4.39
N ARG A 125 2.84 -5.19 3.99
CA ARG A 125 3.90 -5.82 4.77
C ARG A 125 4.78 -4.84 5.55
N GLY A 126 4.38 -3.57 5.61
CA GLY A 126 5.01 -2.55 6.44
C GLY A 126 6.17 -1.81 5.77
N GLU A 127 6.39 -1.98 4.46
CA GLU A 127 7.38 -1.17 3.75
C GLU A 127 6.85 0.25 3.50
N TRP A 128 7.69 1.26 3.77
CA TRP A 128 7.39 2.67 3.54
C TRP A 128 8.30 3.27 2.47
N ASN A 129 7.77 4.23 1.71
CA ASN A 129 8.45 4.88 0.58
C ASN A 129 8.99 3.84 -0.43
N VAL A 130 8.11 2.89 -0.79
CA VAL A 130 8.45 1.72 -1.59
C VAL A 130 8.97 2.15 -2.96
N ILE A 131 10.20 1.74 -3.27
CA ILE A 131 10.76 1.85 -4.62
C ILE A 131 10.50 0.53 -5.36
N PRO A 132 9.67 0.50 -6.42
CA PRO A 132 9.39 -0.73 -7.17
C PRO A 132 10.66 -1.43 -7.63
N GLY A 133 10.79 -2.71 -7.30
CA GLY A 133 11.93 -3.55 -7.67
C GLY A 133 13.15 -3.44 -6.77
N SER A 134 13.17 -2.51 -5.80
CA SER A 134 14.24 -2.47 -4.81
C SER A 134 14.12 -3.67 -3.84
N PRO A 135 15.21 -4.39 -3.55
CA PRO A 135 15.25 -5.28 -2.39
C PRO A 135 15.40 -4.43 -1.13
N VAL A 136 14.28 -3.95 -0.55
CA VAL A 136 14.23 -3.34 0.81
C VAL A 136 15.00 -1.98 0.90
N PRO A 137 14.80 -1.09 1.91
CA PRO A 137 15.15 0.35 1.86
C PRO A 137 16.62 0.76 1.70
N GLU A 138 17.54 -0.15 1.37
CA GLU A 138 18.99 0.11 1.37
C GLU A 138 19.57 0.32 -0.04
N ILE A 139 18.75 0.35 -1.09
CA ILE A 139 19.22 0.41 -2.49
C ILE A 139 18.74 1.69 -3.21
N GLU A 140 19.73 2.50 -3.62
CA GLU A 140 19.61 3.88 -4.10
C GLU A 140 19.31 4.06 -5.60
N GLN A 141 19.10 2.98 -6.39
CA GLN A 141 18.88 3.13 -7.84
C GLN A 141 17.61 2.47 -8.35
N GLU A 142 16.67 3.32 -8.73
CA GLU A 142 15.41 2.99 -9.37
C GLU A 142 15.63 2.56 -10.84
N GLU A 143 15.25 1.33 -11.19
CA GLU A 143 15.14 0.90 -12.58
C GLU A 143 13.69 1.12 -13.07
N LYS A 144 13.50 1.78 -14.22
CA LYS A 144 12.16 1.92 -14.81
C LYS A 144 11.61 0.55 -15.23
N PHE A 145 10.36 0.26 -14.87
CA PHE A 145 9.68 -1.02 -15.14
C PHE A 145 9.83 -1.47 -16.60
N PHE A 146 9.57 -0.58 -17.55
CA PHE A 146 9.51 -0.92 -18.98
C PHE A 146 10.86 -1.33 -19.59
N LYS A 147 11.99 -1.00 -18.96
CA LYS A 147 13.33 -1.27 -19.51
C LYS A 147 13.55 -2.75 -19.82
N ALA A 148 13.02 -3.64 -19.00
CA ALA A 148 13.16 -5.08 -19.21
C ALA A 148 12.41 -5.61 -20.45
N PHE A 149 11.46 -4.84 -20.99
CA PHE A 149 10.63 -5.21 -22.14
C PHE A 149 11.12 -4.63 -23.46
N ILE A 150 12.08 -3.70 -23.44
CA ILE A 150 12.67 -3.10 -24.65
C ILE A 150 13.13 -4.18 -25.66
N PRO A 151 13.76 -5.30 -25.27
CA PRO A 151 14.17 -6.33 -26.22
C PRO A 151 13.02 -7.10 -26.89
N LEU A 152 11.78 -7.00 -26.39
CA LEU A 152 10.62 -7.72 -26.91
C LEU A 152 9.81 -6.91 -27.93
N VAL A 153 10.17 -5.65 -28.14
CA VAL A 153 9.46 -4.73 -29.04
C VAL A 153 10.42 -4.19 -30.08
N THR A 154 9.88 -3.65 -31.17
CA THR A 154 10.72 -3.00 -32.18
C THR A 154 11.35 -1.75 -31.58
N GLU A 155 12.58 -1.43 -31.98
CA GLU A 155 13.27 -0.23 -31.52
C GLU A 155 12.40 1.01 -31.76
N GLY A 156 12.20 1.81 -30.70
CA GLY A 156 11.38 3.01 -30.76
C GLY A 156 9.87 2.80 -30.60
N GLU A 157 9.36 1.58 -30.43
CA GLU A 157 7.94 1.36 -30.09
C GLU A 157 7.63 1.67 -28.62
N LEU A 158 8.56 1.34 -27.71
CA LEU A 158 8.42 1.57 -26.28
C LEU A 158 9.23 2.79 -25.83
N GLN A 159 8.67 3.99 -26.07
CA GLN A 159 9.32 5.27 -25.72
C GLN A 159 8.74 5.92 -24.47
N LYS A 160 7.49 5.60 -24.12
CA LYS A 160 6.76 6.23 -23.02
C LYS A 160 5.96 5.18 -22.27
N THR A 161 5.86 5.35 -20.96
CA THR A 161 4.90 4.62 -20.15
C THR A 161 3.98 5.55 -19.39
N ILE A 162 2.82 5.02 -19.04
CA ILE A 162 1.89 5.66 -18.11
C ILE A 162 2.36 5.22 -16.73
N SER A 163 3.43 5.84 -16.21
CA SER A 163 3.83 5.64 -14.82
C SER A 163 3.09 6.68 -14.00
N LYS A 164 2.13 6.25 -13.17
CA LYS A 164 1.58 7.13 -12.15
C LYS A 164 2.54 7.04 -10.96
N ARG A 165 3.74 7.63 -11.09
CA ARG A 165 4.69 7.64 -9.97
C ARG A 165 3.96 8.25 -8.77
N ARG A 166 3.62 7.41 -7.79
CA ARG A 166 3.63 7.80 -6.38
C ARG A 166 5.09 7.82 -5.92
N SER A 167 5.98 8.53 -6.62
CA SER A 167 7.12 9.06 -5.90
C SER A 167 6.50 10.16 -5.06
N ILE A 168 6.39 9.93 -3.76
CA ILE A 168 6.04 11.01 -2.85
C ILE A 168 7.25 11.94 -2.86
N ASP A 169 7.28 12.84 -3.85
CA ASP A 169 8.31 13.86 -3.90
C ASP A 169 8.17 14.68 -2.62
N PHE A 170 9.27 14.89 -1.91
CA PHE A 170 9.26 15.70 -0.71
C PHE A 170 8.68 17.08 -1.02
N VAL A 171 7.54 17.41 -0.41
CA VAL A 171 6.90 18.71 -0.61
C VAL A 171 7.39 19.67 0.46
N ALA A 172 8.36 20.50 0.09
CA ALA A 172 8.89 21.53 0.98
C ALA A 172 7.84 22.62 1.28
N GLY A 173 7.82 23.10 2.52
CA GLY A 173 6.95 24.19 2.93
C GLY A 173 6.52 24.09 4.38
N ILE A 174 5.43 24.79 4.68
CA ILE A 174 4.80 24.77 5.99
C ILE A 174 3.46 24.07 5.90
N TYR A 175 3.25 23.11 6.79
CA TYR A 175 2.02 22.36 6.92
C TYR A 175 1.18 22.93 8.06
N ILE A 176 -0.12 23.10 7.82
CA ILE A 176 -1.07 23.47 8.86
C ILE A 176 -2.01 22.30 9.06
N PHE A 177 -1.86 21.64 10.21
CA PHE A 177 -2.75 20.58 10.65
C PHE A 177 -3.80 21.11 11.60
N ARG A 178 -5.02 20.61 11.48
CA ARG A 178 -6.01 20.68 12.55
C ARG A 178 -6.17 19.31 13.18
N VAL A 179 -5.87 19.23 14.47
CA VAL A 179 -5.89 18.02 15.27
C VAL A 179 -7.13 18.01 16.14
N TYR A 180 -8.00 17.04 15.92
CA TYR A 180 -9.27 16.86 16.61
C TYR A 180 -9.17 15.69 17.58
N LEU A 181 -9.59 15.92 18.83
CA LEU A 181 -9.96 14.82 19.73
C LEU A 181 -11.47 14.55 19.66
N THR A 182 -12.28 15.62 19.54
CA THR A 182 -13.70 15.56 19.21
C THR A 182 -14.08 16.73 18.30
N ALA A 183 -15.30 16.75 17.75
CA ALA A 183 -15.76 17.87 16.92
C ALA A 183 -15.72 19.24 17.65
N GLY A 184 -15.86 19.23 18.98
CA GLY A 184 -15.82 20.44 19.82
C GLY A 184 -14.43 20.78 20.37
N LEU A 185 -13.47 19.88 20.25
CA LEU A 185 -12.16 19.96 20.89
C LEU A 185 -11.04 19.70 19.88
N TRP A 186 -10.33 20.77 19.51
CA TRP A 186 -9.25 20.69 18.51
C TRP A 186 -8.17 21.75 18.71
N ARG A 187 -7.04 21.54 18.03
CA ARG A 187 -5.86 22.42 18.01
C ARG A 187 -5.41 22.59 16.56
N ARG A 188 -5.03 23.81 16.18
CA ARG A 188 -4.34 24.04 14.89
C ARG A 188 -2.85 24.19 15.14
N ILE A 189 -2.08 23.43 14.40
CA ILE A 189 -0.63 23.32 14.53
C ILE A 189 -0.01 23.69 13.19
N LYS A 190 0.96 24.59 13.24
CA LYS A 190 1.82 24.98 12.12
C LYS A 190 3.16 24.28 12.30
N ILE A 191 3.60 23.50 11.33
CA ILE A 191 4.81 22.66 11.40
C ILE A 191 5.59 22.69 10.08
N SER A 192 6.91 22.56 10.16
CA SER A 192 7.78 22.51 8.97
C SER A 192 7.64 21.17 8.24
N ALA A 193 7.77 21.16 6.91
CA ALA A 193 7.91 19.95 6.12
C ALA A 193 9.10 19.09 6.57
N ASP A 194 10.17 19.73 7.06
CA ASP A 194 11.38 19.06 7.56
C ASP A 194 11.24 18.47 8.97
N ALA A 195 10.17 18.83 9.68
CA ALA A 195 9.92 18.27 11.00
C ALA A 195 9.52 16.79 10.88
N THR A 196 9.89 16.02 11.88
CA THR A 196 9.58 14.59 11.99
C THR A 196 8.17 14.36 12.53
N LEU A 197 7.61 13.18 12.30
CA LEU A 197 6.40 12.74 13.00
C LEU A 197 6.59 12.71 14.53
N PHE A 198 7.82 12.52 15.01
CA PHE A 198 8.16 12.65 16.43
C PHE A 198 7.91 14.08 16.96
N GLU A 199 8.25 15.10 16.18
CA GLU A 199 7.97 16.49 16.56
C GLU A 199 6.48 16.82 16.51
N LEU A 200 5.75 16.26 15.54
CA LEU A 200 4.29 16.35 15.51
C LEU A 200 3.65 15.72 16.76
N HIS A 201 4.14 14.54 17.18
CA HIS A 201 3.70 13.90 18.42
C HIS A 201 3.90 14.82 19.63
N LYS A 202 5.12 15.38 19.81
CA LYS A 202 5.43 16.27 20.95
C LYS A 202 4.50 17.49 21.00
N ILE A 203 4.27 18.15 19.87
CA ILE A 203 3.42 19.36 19.86
C ILE A 203 1.94 19.01 20.05
N ILE A 204 1.47 17.83 19.63
CA ILE A 204 0.11 17.37 19.95
C ILE A 204 -0.04 17.16 21.46
N GLN A 205 0.89 16.45 22.08
CA GLN A 205 0.88 16.21 23.53
C GLN A 205 0.86 17.52 24.32
N GLU A 206 1.71 18.48 23.96
CA GLU A 206 1.70 19.84 24.54
C GLU A 206 0.35 20.54 24.32
N ALA A 207 -0.22 20.46 23.11
CA ALA A 207 -1.45 21.15 22.77
C ALA A 207 -2.65 20.65 23.56
N PHE A 208 -2.67 19.37 23.92
CA PHE A 208 -3.72 18.73 24.72
C PHE A 208 -3.36 18.58 26.20
N ASN A 209 -2.19 19.07 26.64
CA ASN A 209 -1.73 18.97 28.04
C ASN A 209 -1.64 17.51 28.52
N PHE A 210 -1.19 16.62 27.65
CA PHE A 210 -0.91 15.22 27.96
C PHE A 210 0.60 15.05 28.24
N ALA A 211 0.93 14.04 29.04
CA ALA A 211 2.26 13.51 29.24
C ALA A 211 2.53 12.45 28.18
N SER A 212 3.71 12.51 27.55
CA SER A 212 4.18 11.52 26.58
C SER A 212 4.73 10.27 27.28
N ASP A 213 3.90 9.58 28.05
CA ASP A 213 4.30 8.46 28.92
C ASP A 213 3.97 7.06 28.37
N HIS A 214 3.22 6.97 27.28
CA HIS A 214 2.83 5.71 26.62
C HIS A 214 3.28 5.64 25.15
N LEU A 215 3.17 4.44 24.57
CA LEU A 215 3.41 4.21 23.14
C LEU A 215 2.35 4.90 22.28
N TYR A 216 2.71 5.16 21.03
CA TYR A 216 1.86 5.84 20.07
C TYR A 216 2.23 5.50 18.63
N SER A 217 1.28 5.74 17.73
CA SER A 217 1.43 5.51 16.30
C SER A 217 0.66 6.54 15.46
N PHE A 218 1.13 6.80 14.24
CA PHE A 218 0.39 7.47 13.19
C PHE A 218 -0.02 6.49 12.08
N PHE A 219 -1.22 6.64 11.55
CA PHE A 219 -1.78 5.83 10.46
C PHE A 219 -2.32 6.72 9.34
N ILE A 220 -1.69 6.66 8.16
CA ILE A 220 -2.03 7.52 7.01
C ILE A 220 -3.38 7.17 6.40
N SER A 221 -3.83 5.93 6.57
CA SER A 221 -5.17 5.45 6.21
C SER A 221 -6.28 6.11 7.02
N GLY A 222 -5.95 6.76 8.14
CA GLY A 222 -6.91 7.25 9.13
C GLY A 222 -7.55 6.15 9.99
N GLN A 223 -7.15 4.89 9.83
CA GLN A 223 -7.66 3.75 10.59
C GLN A 223 -6.56 3.15 11.50
N PRO A 224 -6.88 2.83 12.76
CA PRO A 224 -5.90 2.27 13.67
C PRO A 224 -5.49 0.87 13.23
N TRP A 225 -4.27 0.45 13.61
CA TRP A 225 -3.77 -0.91 13.41
C TRP A 225 -3.66 -1.33 11.93
N THR A 226 -3.52 -0.37 11.02
CA THR A 226 -3.25 -0.60 9.60
C THR A 226 -1.77 -0.41 9.29
N GLN A 227 -1.29 -1.02 8.21
CA GLN A 227 0.08 -0.84 7.71
C GLN A 227 0.09 0.02 6.43
N PRO A 228 1.18 0.78 6.15
CA PRO A 228 2.30 1.03 7.07
C PRO A 228 1.88 1.92 8.26
N SER A 229 2.43 1.63 9.44
CA SER A 229 2.28 2.47 10.64
C SER A 229 3.59 3.16 11.02
N PHE A 230 3.49 4.37 11.57
CA PHE A 230 4.66 5.12 12.07
C PHE A 230 4.61 5.20 13.58
N SER A 231 5.47 4.44 14.24
CA SER A 231 5.36 4.17 15.67
C SER A 231 6.44 4.86 16.49
N ALA A 232 6.17 4.98 17.79
CA ALA A 232 7.16 5.39 18.77
C ALA A 232 8.46 4.56 18.62
N PRO A 233 9.65 5.14 18.83
CA PRO A 233 10.93 4.43 18.61
C PRO A 233 11.12 3.14 19.43
N GLN A 234 10.32 2.96 20.47
CA GLN A 234 10.32 1.78 21.33
C GLN A 234 9.46 0.62 20.79
N ASP A 235 8.61 0.89 19.78
CA ASP A 235 7.75 -0.10 19.16
C ASP A 235 8.43 -0.68 17.90
N PRO A 236 8.82 -1.97 17.91
CA PRO A 236 9.51 -2.59 16.78
C PRO A 236 8.60 -2.91 15.59
N ASN A 237 7.28 -2.75 15.72
CA ASN A 237 6.33 -3.19 14.70
C ASN A 237 5.97 -2.12 13.66
N GLY A 238 6.47 -0.89 13.83
CA GLY A 238 6.23 0.20 12.89
C GLY A 238 7.50 0.97 12.55
N ILE A 239 7.42 1.79 11.49
CA ILE A 239 8.52 2.66 11.08
C ILE A 239 8.70 3.75 12.14
N SER A 240 9.94 4.00 12.55
CA SER A 240 10.22 4.98 13.59
C SER A 240 9.78 6.38 13.17
N VAL A 241 8.93 7.04 13.98
CA VAL A 241 8.49 8.44 13.75
C VAL A 241 9.63 9.46 13.71
N LYS A 242 10.85 9.08 14.11
CA LYS A 242 12.06 9.93 14.04
C LYS A 242 12.69 9.96 12.65
N GLU A 243 12.35 8.99 11.80
CA GLU A 243 12.97 8.81 10.48
C GLU A 243 12.10 9.41 9.36
N VAL A 244 10.85 9.77 9.67
CA VAL A 244 9.87 10.22 8.68
C VAL A 244 9.50 11.68 8.92
N LYS A 245 9.73 12.50 7.91
CA LYS A 245 9.40 13.92 7.89
C LYS A 245 7.98 14.17 7.37
N ILE A 246 7.38 15.28 7.76
CA ILE A 246 6.04 15.69 7.32
C ILE A 246 5.94 15.80 5.80
N GLY A 247 6.96 16.37 5.14
CA GLY A 247 6.99 16.54 3.69
C GLY A 247 7.08 15.24 2.90
N GLU A 248 7.43 14.12 3.56
CA GLU A 248 7.56 12.79 2.95
C GLU A 248 6.24 11.99 2.99
N LEU A 249 5.22 12.50 3.68
CA LEU A 249 3.97 11.76 3.87
C LEU A 249 3.04 11.76 2.66
N GLY A 250 3.28 12.65 1.68
CA GLY A 250 2.50 12.70 0.45
C GLY A 250 1.03 13.06 0.65
N LEU A 251 0.72 13.75 1.74
CA LEU A 251 -0.64 14.10 2.12
C LEU A 251 -1.22 15.15 1.17
N GLU A 252 -2.49 14.95 0.80
CA GLU A 252 -3.28 15.93 0.07
C GLU A 252 -4.02 16.87 1.03
N VAL A 253 -4.21 18.13 0.64
CA VAL A 253 -5.01 19.07 1.42
C VAL A 253 -6.43 18.54 1.58
N GLY A 254 -6.89 18.44 2.83
CA GLY A 254 -8.17 17.85 3.22
C GLY A 254 -8.08 16.40 3.71
N GLN A 255 -6.96 15.71 3.47
CA GLN A 255 -6.73 14.35 3.95
C GLN A 255 -6.62 14.32 5.48
N GLU A 256 -7.16 13.26 6.09
CA GLU A 256 -7.10 12.99 7.52
C GLU A 256 -6.27 11.74 7.79
N ILE A 257 -5.36 11.85 8.75
CA ILE A 257 -4.59 10.72 9.29
C ILE A 257 -4.94 10.54 10.76
N LEU A 258 -4.71 9.34 11.30
CA LEU A 258 -4.95 9.05 12.71
C LEU A 258 -3.65 9.15 13.50
N TYR A 259 -3.69 9.84 14.64
CA TYR A 259 -2.70 9.73 15.70
C TYR A 259 -3.32 8.98 16.88
N LEU A 260 -2.78 7.80 17.17
CA LEU A 260 -3.17 6.95 18.29
C LEU A 260 -2.13 7.09 19.39
N PHE A 261 -2.55 7.50 20.59
CA PHE A 261 -1.71 7.60 21.78
C PHE A 261 -2.26 6.70 22.87
N ASP A 262 -1.36 6.02 23.58
CA ASP A 262 -1.68 4.99 24.56
C ASP A 262 -2.40 3.79 23.93
N TYR A 263 -1.71 2.66 23.80
CA TYR A 263 -2.30 1.45 23.20
C TYR A 263 -3.33 0.77 24.12
N GLY A 264 -3.35 1.11 25.41
CA GLY A 264 -4.35 0.62 26.36
C GLY A 264 -5.64 1.42 26.28
N ASP A 265 -5.54 2.73 26.53
CA ASP A 265 -6.70 3.63 26.57
C ASP A 265 -7.15 4.13 25.18
N GLU A 266 -6.30 3.96 24.16
CA GLU A 266 -6.55 4.30 22.76
C GLU A 266 -7.06 5.73 22.54
N TRP A 267 -6.31 6.73 22.99
CA TRP A 267 -6.58 8.13 22.65
C TRP A 267 -6.39 8.33 21.14
N ARG A 268 -7.51 8.58 20.44
CA ARG A 268 -7.54 8.71 18.98
C ARG A 268 -7.75 10.17 18.57
N PHE A 269 -6.76 10.73 17.89
CA PHE A 269 -6.82 12.07 17.34
C PHE A 269 -6.89 12.03 15.81
N SER A 270 -7.90 12.68 15.21
CA SER A 270 -7.90 12.94 13.76
C SER A 270 -7.02 14.13 13.46
N VAL A 271 -6.00 13.94 12.61
CA VAL A 271 -5.03 14.95 12.20
C VAL A 271 -5.31 15.29 10.73
N LYS A 272 -6.00 16.41 10.51
CA LYS A 272 -6.41 16.88 9.19
C LYS A 272 -5.41 17.87 8.61
N LEU A 273 -4.94 17.64 7.38
CA LEU A 273 -4.15 18.63 6.66
C LEU A 273 -5.06 19.73 6.08
N GLU A 274 -4.92 20.97 6.54
CA GLU A 274 -5.74 22.09 6.06
C GLU A 274 -5.08 22.89 4.95
N GLU A 275 -3.75 23.04 5.00
CA GLU A 275 -3.02 23.93 4.10
C GLU A 275 -1.54 23.50 3.99
N ILE A 276 -0.98 23.65 2.80
CA ILE A 276 0.47 23.59 2.55
C ILE A 276 0.89 24.95 1.98
N LYS A 277 1.81 25.64 2.67
CA LYS A 277 2.46 26.86 2.18
C LYS A 277 3.82 26.52 1.57
N SER A 278 3.81 26.19 0.29
CA SER A 278 5.01 25.73 -0.43
C SER A 278 6.09 26.81 -0.50
N GLY A 279 7.35 26.41 -0.28
CA GLY A 279 8.51 27.30 -0.40
C GLY A 279 8.72 28.27 0.77
N GLU A 280 7.86 28.24 1.79
CA GLU A 280 8.09 28.96 3.06
C GLU A 280 8.88 28.08 4.04
N SER A 281 9.79 28.70 4.81
CA SER A 281 10.51 28.05 5.91
C SER A 281 9.92 28.46 7.26
N LEU A 282 9.73 27.51 8.16
CA LEU A 282 9.30 27.77 9.52
C LEU A 282 10.49 27.62 10.48
N GLU A 283 10.74 28.64 11.30
CA GLU A 283 11.79 28.56 12.33
C GLU A 283 11.41 27.63 13.50
N GLU A 284 10.12 27.58 13.85
CA GLU A 284 9.66 26.80 15.00
C GLU A 284 8.20 26.34 14.83
N THR A 285 7.93 25.08 15.21
CA THR A 285 6.59 24.47 15.28
C THR A 285 5.72 25.17 16.32
N LYS A 286 4.48 25.53 15.97
CA LYS A 286 3.61 26.35 16.85
C LYS A 286 2.16 25.89 16.84
N ILE A 287 1.52 25.98 18.01
CA ILE A 287 0.07 25.90 18.14
C ILE A 287 -0.50 27.29 17.82
N ILE A 288 -1.24 27.41 16.74
CA ILE A 288 -1.74 28.69 16.23
C ILE A 288 -3.19 28.98 16.64
N GLU A 289 -3.95 27.96 17.03
CA GLU A 289 -5.34 28.12 17.47
C GLU A 289 -5.78 26.95 18.35
N ARG A 290 -6.70 27.20 19.29
CA ARG A 290 -7.26 26.19 20.20
C ARG A 290 -8.77 26.36 20.32
N LYS A 291 -9.52 25.26 20.35
CA LYS A 291 -10.94 25.22 20.70
C LYS A 291 -11.23 24.07 21.67
N GLY A 292 -12.01 24.34 22.71
CA GLY A 292 -12.38 23.35 23.73
C GLY A 292 -11.28 23.14 24.78
N GLU A 293 -11.70 22.82 26.01
CA GLU A 293 -10.80 22.51 27.13
C GLU A 293 -10.17 21.13 26.93
N SER A 294 -8.89 21.01 27.27
CA SER A 294 -8.21 19.71 27.25
C SER A 294 -8.79 18.79 28.33
N PRO A 295 -9.04 17.51 28.05
CA PRO A 295 -9.48 16.56 29.07
C PRO A 295 -8.33 16.24 30.02
N GLU A 296 -8.68 15.71 31.19
CA GLU A 296 -7.71 15.00 32.03
C GLU A 296 -7.26 13.74 31.28
N GLN A 297 -5.95 13.47 31.26
CA GLN A 297 -5.39 12.33 30.53
C GLN A 297 -5.79 10.99 31.16
N TYR A 298 -5.74 10.88 32.48
CA TYR A 298 -6.17 9.70 33.22
C TYR A 298 -6.94 10.14 34.45
N SER A 299 -8.07 9.49 34.76
CA SER A 299 -8.74 9.76 36.02
C SER A 299 -7.84 9.32 37.18
N SER A 300 -7.77 10.12 38.25
CA SER A 300 -6.98 9.81 39.45
C SER A 300 -7.38 8.51 40.20
N ASN A 301 -8.42 7.80 39.73
CA ASN A 301 -8.88 6.52 40.30
C ASN A 301 -8.22 5.29 39.66
N PHE A 302 -7.11 5.47 38.94
CA PHE A 302 -6.35 4.36 38.38
C PHE A 302 -5.75 3.51 39.52
N ASP A 303 -6.33 2.33 39.75
CA ASP A 303 -5.81 1.31 40.65
C ASP A 303 -4.87 0.39 39.84
N PRO A 304 -3.54 0.48 40.02
CA PRO A 304 -2.58 -0.33 39.28
C PRO A 304 -2.66 -1.83 39.59
N GLU A 305 -3.46 -2.28 40.57
CA GLU A 305 -3.61 -3.70 40.90
C GLU A 305 -4.62 -4.47 40.02
N ILE A 306 -5.47 -3.79 39.21
CA ILE A 306 -6.59 -4.45 38.51
C ILE A 306 -6.22 -4.94 37.10
N HIS A 307 -5.15 -4.44 36.50
CA HIS A 307 -4.69 -4.85 35.16
C HIS A 307 -3.26 -5.37 35.22
N GLY A 308 -3.13 -6.57 35.83
CA GLY A 308 -1.90 -7.34 35.83
C GLY A 308 -1.45 -7.71 34.41
N TRP A 309 -0.18 -7.44 34.14
CA TRP A 309 0.59 -7.98 33.01
C TRP A 309 0.76 -9.50 33.12
#